data_AF-A0A843UX31-F1
#
_entry.id   AF-A0A843UX31-F1
#
_cell.length_a   1.000
_cell.length_b   1.000
_cell.length_c   1.000
_cell.angle_alpha   90.00
_cell.angle_beta   90.00
_cell.angle_gamma   90.00
#
_symmetry.space_group_name_H-M   'P 1'
#
loop_
_entity.id
_entity.type
_entity.pdbx_description
1 polymer ?
#
loop_
_entity_poly.entity_id
_entity_poly.type
_entity_poly.pdbx_seq_one_letter_code
_entity_poly.pdbx_strand_id
1 'polypeptide(L)'
;YLSYSDPHLTLPTKFTSYVQLPARIALTGDVIPLQEGKTEFAIKSLKETILLENRTSNQASYSVSGVLSSSSASCKSWCDKFQEILDGKLTYVPYKFVTRTCTFFDISGGTHEVHLNDVDWSEEDLLLPFSEKLIDGINQSEARRRALMFFSFVYLNVNARDAFMLSIDRKGFDILAKVPSVVATDGTCNYRWKELRISFKEEVPDVKAFCNLLVEMEEATLRDINSYSGLG
;
A
#
# COMPACT_ATOMS: atom_id res chain seq x y z
N TYR A 1 20.71 -8.50 -1.37
CA TYR A 1 20.04 -7.39 -2.07
C TYR A 1 19.06 -7.95 -3.09
N LEU A 2 17.84 -8.29 -2.64
CA LEU A 2 16.70 -8.52 -3.53
C LEU A 2 15.74 -7.37 -3.25
N SER A 3 15.96 -6.25 -3.96
CA SER A 3 14.92 -5.23 -4.08
C SER A 3 13.94 -5.76 -5.11
N TYR A 4 12.81 -6.30 -4.66
CA TYR A 4 11.66 -6.45 -5.56
C TYR A 4 11.03 -5.06 -5.68
N SER A 5 11.63 -4.24 -6.55
CA SER A 5 10.95 -3.08 -7.10
C SER A 5 9.96 -3.65 -8.11
N ASP A 6 8.66 -3.65 -7.79
CA ASP A 6 7.63 -4.02 -8.77
C ASP A 6 7.75 -3.04 -9.95
N PRO A 7 8.11 -3.51 -11.17
CA PRO A 7 8.27 -2.63 -12.33
C PRO A 7 6.93 -2.03 -12.82
N HIS A 8 5.80 -2.45 -12.24
CA HIS A 8 4.47 -1.94 -12.60
C HIS A 8 3.95 -0.84 -11.66
N LEU A 9 4.62 -0.57 -10.54
CA LEU A 9 4.44 0.70 -9.83
C LEU A 9 5.16 1.80 -10.61
N THR A 10 4.60 2.16 -11.76
CA THR A 10 5.02 3.33 -12.53
C THR A 10 4.57 4.60 -11.80
N LEU A 11 5.13 4.82 -10.61
CA LEU A 11 5.36 6.18 -10.15
C LEU A 11 6.11 6.86 -11.31
N PRO A 12 5.57 7.95 -11.89
CA PRO A 12 6.17 8.57 -13.06
C PRO A 12 7.67 8.78 -12.81
N THR A 13 8.49 8.32 -13.74
CA THR A 13 9.96 8.17 -13.70
C THR A 13 10.74 9.50 -13.51
N LYS A 14 10.09 10.54 -13.00
CA LYS A 14 10.54 11.92 -12.79
C LYS A 14 10.65 12.34 -11.32
N PHE A 15 10.71 11.41 -10.37
CA PHE A 15 10.95 11.74 -8.95
C PHE A 15 12.45 11.80 -8.55
N THR A 16 13.37 11.76 -9.52
CA THR A 16 14.81 11.50 -9.33
C THR A 16 15.65 12.61 -8.69
N SER A 17 15.09 13.63 -8.04
CA SER A 17 15.93 14.71 -7.47
C SER A 17 15.88 14.95 -5.96
N TYR A 18 14.85 14.53 -5.20
CA TYR A 18 14.79 14.87 -3.76
C TYR A 18 13.99 13.88 -2.89
N VAL A 19 13.96 12.59 -3.24
CA VAL A 19 13.19 11.62 -2.45
C VAL A 19 14.10 11.00 -1.40
N GLN A 20 13.89 11.41 -0.15
CA GLN A 20 14.30 10.65 1.02
C GLN A 20 13.76 9.22 0.84
N LEU A 21 14.63 8.21 0.90
CA LEU A 21 14.23 6.84 0.56
C LEU A 21 13.10 6.40 1.52
N PRO A 22 12.02 5.76 1.01
CA PRO A 22 10.93 5.32 1.86
C PRO A 22 11.43 4.33 2.92
N ALA A 23 10.64 4.22 3.99
CA ALA A 23 10.89 3.25 5.04
C ALA A 23 10.94 1.83 4.43
N ARG A 24 11.93 1.04 4.83
CA ARG A 24 12.18 -0.28 4.22
C ARG A 24 12.89 -1.21 5.17
N ILE A 25 12.73 -2.51 4.93
CA ILE A 25 13.41 -3.56 5.69
C ILE A 25 14.46 -4.21 4.78
N ALA A 26 15.67 -4.41 5.31
CA ALA A 26 16.67 -5.29 4.72
C ALA A 26 16.75 -6.57 5.55
N LEU A 27 16.52 -7.70 4.86
CA LEU A 27 16.74 -9.03 5.41
C LEU A 27 18.05 -9.58 4.83
N THR A 28 18.91 -10.11 5.69
CA THR A 28 20.06 -10.92 5.25
C THR A 28 19.92 -12.33 5.80
N GLY A 29 20.38 -13.31 5.04
CA GLY A 29 20.15 -14.70 5.41
C GLY A 29 20.64 -15.71 4.39
N ASP A 30 20.38 -16.98 4.69
CA ASP A 30 20.76 -18.12 3.86
C ASP A 30 19.60 -18.55 2.95
N VAL A 31 19.92 -19.07 1.78
CA VAL A 31 18.95 -19.69 0.87
C VAL A 31 19.24 -21.19 0.82
N ILE A 32 18.30 -22.01 1.28
CA ILE A 32 18.45 -23.46 1.34
C ILE A 32 17.38 -24.16 0.49
N PRO A 33 17.69 -25.26 -0.21
CA PRO A 33 16.68 -26.02 -0.95
C PRO A 33 15.54 -26.48 -0.04
N LEU A 34 14.30 -26.33 -0.50
CA LEU A 34 13.14 -26.81 0.25
C LEU A 34 12.99 -28.32 0.08
N GLN A 35 12.86 -29.05 1.19
CA GLN A 35 12.62 -30.50 1.16
C GLN A 35 11.26 -30.83 0.53
N GLU A 36 11.18 -31.94 -0.20
CA GLU A 36 10.03 -32.32 -1.03
C GLU A 36 8.69 -32.33 -0.26
N GLY A 37 8.66 -32.86 0.97
CA GLY A 37 7.46 -32.84 1.83
C GLY A 37 7.03 -31.45 2.33
N LYS A 38 7.93 -30.46 2.34
CA LYS A 38 7.61 -29.05 2.69
C LYS A 38 7.14 -28.26 1.47
N THR A 39 7.52 -28.69 0.27
CA THR A 39 7.07 -28.10 -0.99
C THR A 39 5.57 -28.28 -1.18
N GLU A 40 5.04 -29.47 -0.94
CA GLU A 40 3.60 -29.73 -1.04
C GLU A 40 2.79 -28.87 -0.05
N PHE A 41 3.30 -28.72 1.18
CA PHE A 41 2.68 -27.85 2.19
C PHE A 41 2.67 -26.38 1.75
N ALA A 42 3.79 -25.87 1.23
CA ALA A 42 3.87 -24.51 0.72
C ALA A 42 2.90 -24.28 -0.46
N ILE A 43 2.82 -25.24 -1.39
CA ILE A 43 1.86 -25.20 -2.50
C ILE A 43 0.41 -25.20 -2.00
N LYS A 44 0.10 -26.03 -1.00
CA LYS A 44 -1.25 -26.09 -0.41
C LYS A 44 -1.62 -24.76 0.25
N SER A 45 -0.72 -24.21 1.06
CA SER A 45 -0.92 -22.91 1.72
C SER A 45 -1.14 -21.81 0.68
N LEU A 46 -0.37 -21.79 -0.40
CA LEU A 46 -0.54 -20.85 -1.50
C LEU A 46 -1.93 -20.93 -2.15
N LYS A 47 -2.41 -22.16 -2.41
CA LYS A 47 -3.77 -22.40 -2.93
C LYS A 47 -4.85 -21.90 -1.98
N GLU A 48 -4.69 -22.10 -0.67
CA GLU A 48 -5.63 -21.63 0.33
C GLU A 48 -5.70 -20.09 0.35
N THR A 49 -4.56 -19.40 0.26
CA THR A 49 -4.50 -17.93 0.15
C THR A 49 -5.20 -17.43 -1.11
N ILE A 50 -4.96 -18.07 -2.27
CA ILE A 50 -5.63 -17.72 -3.53
C ILE A 50 -7.15 -17.91 -3.44
N LEU A 51 -7.60 -19.00 -2.83
CA LEU A 51 -9.03 -19.24 -2.61
C LEU A 51 -9.65 -18.21 -1.67
N LEU A 52 -8.91 -17.76 -0.65
CA LEU A 52 -9.39 -16.75 0.28
C LEU A 52 -9.56 -15.38 -0.40
N GLU A 53 -8.56 -14.93 -1.17
CA GLU A 53 -8.64 -13.67 -1.92
C GLU A 53 -9.84 -13.68 -2.89
N ASN A 54 -9.97 -14.76 -3.66
CA ASN A 54 -11.07 -14.93 -4.63
C ASN A 54 -12.45 -14.94 -3.96
N ARG A 55 -12.60 -15.60 -2.81
CA ARG A 55 -13.87 -15.59 -2.05
C ARG A 55 -14.22 -14.19 -1.58
N THR A 56 -13.27 -13.46 -1.02
CA THR A 56 -13.47 -12.10 -0.54
C THR A 56 -13.81 -11.14 -1.68
N SER A 57 -13.18 -11.31 -2.84
CA SER A 57 -13.53 -10.53 -4.05
C SER A 57 -14.93 -10.86 -4.58
N ASN A 58 -15.32 -12.14 -4.58
CA ASN A 58 -16.64 -12.57 -5.08
C ASN A 58 -17.79 -12.21 -4.13
N GLN A 59 -17.51 -12.14 -2.83
CA GLN A 59 -18.46 -11.75 -1.78
C GLN A 59 -18.29 -10.27 -1.37
N ALA A 60 -17.57 -9.50 -2.18
CA ALA A 60 -17.26 -8.11 -1.89
C ALA A 60 -18.54 -7.27 -1.75
N SER A 61 -18.59 -6.43 -0.72
CA SER A 61 -19.62 -5.40 -0.62
C SER A 61 -19.49 -4.40 -1.76
N TYR A 62 -20.54 -3.60 -1.99
CA TYR A 62 -20.53 -2.53 -3.00
C TYR A 62 -19.33 -1.57 -2.84
N SER A 63 -18.99 -1.21 -1.60
CA SER A 63 -17.83 -0.36 -1.28
C SER A 63 -16.50 -0.99 -1.74
N VAL A 64 -16.27 -2.25 -1.40
CA VAL A 64 -15.07 -2.99 -1.79
C VAL A 64 -15.01 -3.16 -3.31
N SER A 65 -16.09 -3.61 -3.93
CA SER A 65 -16.18 -3.80 -5.37
C SER A 65 -15.95 -2.49 -6.12
N GLY A 66 -16.50 -1.37 -5.65
CA GLY A 66 -16.32 -0.05 -6.24
C GLY A 66 -14.89 0.49 -6.20
N VAL A 67 -14.06 0.03 -5.25
CA VAL A 67 -12.61 0.33 -5.25
C VAL A 67 -11.87 -0.66 -6.14
N LEU A 68 -12.02 -1.97 -5.90
CA LEU A 68 -11.25 -3.00 -6.59
C LEU A 68 -11.49 -3.01 -8.11
N SER A 69 -12.74 -2.77 -8.56
CA SER A 69 -13.07 -2.69 -9.99
C SER A 69 -12.52 -1.45 -10.69
N SER A 70 -12.08 -0.42 -9.95
CA SER A 70 -11.42 0.76 -10.52
C SER A 70 -9.93 0.51 -10.81
N SER A 71 -9.37 -0.61 -10.32
CA SER A 71 -7.97 -0.96 -10.56
C SER A 71 -7.75 -1.25 -12.04
N SER A 72 -6.55 -0.92 -12.52
CA SER A 72 -6.12 -1.19 -13.88
C SER A 72 -6.11 -2.70 -14.15
N ALA A 73 -6.45 -3.09 -15.39
CA ALA A 73 -6.36 -4.48 -15.83
C ALA A 73 -4.93 -5.05 -15.76
N SER A 74 -3.92 -4.18 -15.72
CA SER A 74 -2.51 -4.53 -15.53
C SER A 74 -2.13 -4.79 -14.06
N CYS A 75 -2.96 -4.36 -13.09
CA CYS A 75 -2.72 -4.57 -11.68
C CYS A 75 -3.07 -6.02 -11.27
N LYS A 76 -2.12 -6.93 -11.50
CA LYS A 76 -2.21 -8.33 -11.04
C LYS A 76 -2.12 -8.37 -9.53
N SER A 77 -3.03 -9.10 -8.86
CA SER A 77 -2.85 -9.35 -7.43
C SER A 77 -1.73 -10.34 -7.17
N TRP A 78 -1.35 -10.45 -5.90
CA TRP A 78 -0.45 -11.50 -5.42
C TRP A 78 -0.94 -12.88 -5.84
N CYS A 79 -2.24 -13.13 -5.75
CA CYS A 79 -2.82 -14.40 -6.16
C CYS A 79 -2.73 -14.63 -7.67
N ASP A 80 -2.89 -13.61 -8.50
CA ASP A 80 -2.69 -13.71 -9.95
C ASP A 80 -1.22 -14.12 -10.27
N LYS A 81 -0.25 -13.47 -9.59
CA LYS A 81 1.19 -13.77 -9.73
C LYS A 81 1.51 -15.22 -9.29
N PHE A 82 0.90 -15.69 -8.21
CA PHE A 82 1.10 -17.05 -7.70
C PHE A 82 0.37 -18.13 -8.48
N GLN A 83 -0.79 -17.82 -9.05
CA GLN A 83 -1.53 -18.76 -9.90
C GLN A 83 -0.69 -19.14 -11.13
N GLU A 84 0.06 -18.19 -11.70
CA GLU A 84 1.00 -18.47 -12.79
C GLU A 84 2.10 -19.47 -12.40
N ILE A 85 2.55 -19.44 -11.14
CA ILE A 85 3.51 -20.41 -10.59
C ILE A 85 2.86 -21.79 -10.43
N LEU A 86 1.61 -21.83 -9.96
CA LEU A 86 0.86 -23.07 -9.71
C LEU A 86 0.37 -23.77 -10.98
N ASP A 87 0.10 -23.02 -12.06
CA ASP A 87 -0.37 -23.55 -13.34
C ASP A 87 0.66 -24.47 -14.03
N GLY A 88 1.88 -24.59 -13.50
CA GLY A 88 2.90 -25.52 -14.00
C GLY A 88 3.47 -25.14 -15.38
N LYS A 89 3.21 -23.90 -15.84
CA LYS A 89 3.73 -23.38 -17.12
C LYS A 89 5.26 -23.24 -17.13
N LEU A 90 5.87 -23.22 -15.94
CA LEU A 90 7.30 -23.07 -15.72
C LEU A 90 7.77 -24.09 -14.66
N THR A 91 8.98 -24.60 -14.82
CA THR A 91 9.61 -25.50 -13.83
C THR A 91 10.28 -24.66 -12.75
N TYR A 92 9.84 -24.81 -11.50
CA TYR A 92 10.39 -24.07 -10.36
C TYR A 92 11.09 -25.03 -9.39
N VAL A 93 12.20 -24.56 -8.81
CA VAL A 93 12.88 -25.24 -7.69
C VAL A 93 12.63 -24.40 -6.44
N PRO A 94 11.88 -24.91 -5.44
CA PRO A 94 11.56 -24.14 -4.24
C PRO A 94 12.78 -24.04 -3.31
N TYR A 95 13.00 -22.85 -2.78
CA TYR A 95 14.01 -22.58 -1.76
C TYR A 95 13.35 -21.91 -0.55
N LYS A 96 13.89 -22.18 0.64
CA LYS A 96 13.59 -21.45 1.86
C LYS A 96 14.65 -20.38 2.09
N PHE A 97 14.21 -19.15 2.30
CA PHE A 97 15.06 -18.10 2.86
C PHE A 97 15.05 -18.20 4.39
N VAL A 98 16.24 -18.26 5.00
CA VAL A 98 16.44 -18.31 6.45
C VAL A 98 17.05 -17.00 6.90
N THR A 99 16.22 -16.13 7.46
CA THR A 99 16.64 -14.81 7.95
C THR A 99 17.68 -14.95 9.08
N ARG A 100 18.76 -14.18 8.97
CA ARG A 100 19.86 -14.07 9.95
C ARG A 100 19.92 -12.70 10.60
N THR A 101 19.60 -11.66 9.84
CA THR A 101 19.45 -10.30 10.38
C THR A 101 18.28 -9.59 9.70
N CYS A 102 17.69 -8.68 10.45
CA CYS A 102 16.65 -7.77 9.98
C CYS A 102 17.05 -6.34 10.38
N THR A 103 17.05 -5.44 9.40
CA THR A 103 17.39 -4.03 9.62
C THR A 103 16.29 -3.18 9.03
N PHE A 104 15.69 -2.31 9.84
CA PHE A 104 14.70 -1.34 9.42
C PHE A 104 15.37 0.01 9.15
N PHE A 105 15.09 0.59 7.99
CA PHE A 105 15.48 1.94 7.65
C PHE A 105 14.22 2.80 7.73
N ASP A 106 14.26 3.82 8.59
CA ASP A 106 13.14 4.75 8.70
C ASP A 106 13.20 5.84 7.61
N ILE A 107 12.10 6.58 7.49
CA ILE A 107 12.00 7.69 6.54
C ILE A 107 12.93 8.85 6.88
N SER A 108 13.42 8.97 8.11
CA SER A 108 14.37 10.01 8.52
C SER A 108 15.82 9.69 8.12
N GLY A 109 16.07 8.48 7.60
CA GLY A 109 17.41 7.96 7.29
C GLY A 109 18.07 7.22 8.44
N GLY A 110 17.34 7.01 9.54
CA GLY A 110 17.76 6.19 10.67
C GLY A 110 17.81 4.71 10.30
N THR A 111 18.69 3.98 10.97
CA THR A 111 18.89 2.53 10.79
C THR A 111 18.70 1.85 12.13
N HIS A 112 17.82 0.86 12.18
CA HIS A 112 17.39 0.19 13.40
C HIS A 112 17.55 -1.32 13.23
N GLU A 113 18.33 -1.95 14.08
CA GLU A 113 18.37 -3.41 14.13
C GLU A 113 17.06 -3.94 14.74
N VAL A 114 16.45 -4.89 14.05
CA VAL A 114 15.20 -5.53 14.49
C VAL A 114 15.55 -6.93 14.95
N HIS A 115 15.15 -7.26 16.18
CA HIS A 115 15.36 -8.58 16.72
C HIS A 115 14.49 -9.59 15.94
N LEU A 116 15.07 -10.73 15.52
CA LEU A 116 14.33 -11.69 14.71
C LEU A 116 13.08 -12.26 15.40
N ASN A 117 13.15 -12.42 16.73
CA ASN A 117 11.97 -12.80 17.50
C ASN A 117 10.81 -11.81 17.27
N ASP A 118 11.08 -10.50 17.19
CA ASP A 118 10.02 -9.51 16.99
C ASP A 118 9.41 -9.63 15.59
N VAL A 119 10.19 -10.07 14.60
CA VAL A 119 9.69 -10.40 13.26
C VAL A 119 8.78 -11.64 13.31
N ASP A 120 9.20 -12.68 14.04
CA ASP A 120 8.43 -13.93 14.16
C ASP A 120 7.12 -13.77 14.96
N TRP A 121 7.09 -12.84 15.92
CA TRP A 121 5.90 -12.49 16.70
C TRP A 121 5.04 -11.39 16.05
N SER A 122 5.49 -10.80 14.94
CA SER A 122 4.72 -9.79 14.23
C SER A 122 3.55 -10.42 13.49
N GLU A 123 2.40 -9.77 13.59
CA GLU A 123 1.22 -10.16 12.83
C GLU A 123 1.27 -9.59 11.42
N GLU A 124 0.92 -10.41 10.44
CA GLU A 124 0.75 -9.96 9.08
C GLU A 124 -0.42 -8.96 8.97
N ASP A 125 -0.28 -7.99 8.08
CA ASP A 125 -1.35 -7.05 7.81
C ASP A 125 -2.47 -7.73 7.02
N LEU A 126 -3.69 -7.69 7.55
CA LEU A 126 -4.85 -8.35 6.95
C LEU A 126 -5.30 -7.70 5.63
N LEU A 127 -4.82 -6.50 5.31
CA LEU A 127 -5.05 -5.83 4.04
C LEU A 127 -4.00 -6.16 2.98
N LEU A 128 -2.87 -6.76 3.38
CA LEU A 128 -1.74 -7.05 2.48
C LEU A 128 -2.17 -7.72 1.16
N PRO A 129 -3.04 -8.76 1.15
CA PRO A 129 -3.44 -9.42 -0.10
C PRO A 129 -4.14 -8.48 -1.10
N PHE A 130 -4.81 -7.44 -0.62
CA PHE A 130 -5.58 -6.50 -1.43
C PHE A 130 -4.87 -5.16 -1.63
N SER A 131 -3.80 -4.88 -0.89
CA SER A 131 -3.13 -3.59 -0.82
C SER A 131 -2.81 -3.00 -2.20
N GLU A 132 -2.18 -3.77 -3.09
CA GLU A 132 -1.84 -3.34 -4.46
C GLU A 132 -3.09 -2.89 -5.25
N LYS A 133 -4.15 -3.72 -5.27
CA LYS A 133 -5.40 -3.41 -5.97
C LYS A 133 -6.17 -2.26 -5.31
N LEU A 134 -6.18 -2.16 -3.99
CA LEU A 134 -6.81 -1.03 -3.28
C LEU A 134 -6.12 0.28 -3.62
N ILE A 135 -4.79 0.32 -3.53
CA ILE A 135 -3.98 1.51 -3.84
C ILE A 135 -4.19 1.92 -5.30
N ASP A 136 -4.10 0.98 -6.25
CA ASP A 136 -4.30 1.28 -7.66
C ASP A 136 -5.74 1.77 -7.91
N GLY A 137 -6.76 1.05 -7.45
CA GLY A 137 -8.16 1.43 -7.65
C GLY A 137 -8.53 2.80 -7.06
N ILE A 138 -7.93 3.18 -5.92
CA ILE A 138 -8.08 4.52 -5.33
C ILE A 138 -7.39 5.56 -6.22
N ASN A 139 -6.17 5.28 -6.67
CA ASN A 139 -5.38 6.21 -7.48
C ASN A 139 -5.92 6.42 -8.90
N GLN A 140 -6.56 5.41 -9.50
CA GLN A 140 -7.21 5.53 -10.80
C GLN A 140 -8.50 6.36 -10.74
N SER A 141 -9.15 6.45 -9.57
CA SER A 141 -10.36 7.24 -9.40
C SER A 141 -10.04 8.70 -9.14
N GLU A 142 -10.36 9.58 -10.09
CA GLU A 142 -10.17 11.02 -9.91
C GLU A 142 -10.93 11.58 -8.69
N ALA A 143 -12.14 11.07 -8.42
CA ALA A 143 -12.93 11.48 -7.26
C ALA A 143 -12.20 11.16 -5.95
N ARG A 144 -11.59 9.96 -5.87
CA ARG A 144 -10.83 9.54 -4.69
C ARG A 144 -9.50 10.25 -4.57
N ARG A 145 -8.77 10.51 -5.68
CA ARG A 145 -7.58 11.38 -5.64
C ARG A 145 -7.90 12.78 -5.12
N ARG A 146 -9.04 13.35 -5.51
CA ARG A 146 -9.53 14.61 -4.93
C ARG A 146 -9.86 14.47 -3.45
N ALA A 147 -10.49 13.37 -3.04
CA ALA A 147 -10.73 13.09 -1.62
C ALA A 147 -9.42 13.01 -0.82
N LEU A 148 -8.35 12.39 -1.34
CA LEU A 148 -7.04 12.36 -0.69
C LEU A 148 -6.43 13.77 -0.50
N MET A 149 -6.63 14.68 -1.46
CA MET A 149 -6.23 16.08 -1.30
C MET A 149 -7.01 16.74 -0.16
N PHE A 150 -8.30 16.47 -0.06
CA PHE A 150 -9.13 16.98 1.01
C PHE A 150 -8.81 16.36 2.37
N PHE A 151 -8.47 15.08 2.43
CA PHE A 151 -7.99 14.43 3.64
C PHE A 151 -6.69 15.07 4.13
N SER A 152 -5.78 15.38 3.21
CA SER A 152 -4.54 16.11 3.53
C SER A 152 -4.86 17.46 4.19
N PHE A 153 -5.89 18.16 3.72
CA PHE A 153 -6.32 19.44 4.29
C PHE A 153 -7.04 19.27 5.63
N VAL A 154 -8.10 18.46 5.69
CA VAL A 154 -8.97 18.34 6.88
C VAL A 154 -8.26 17.66 8.05
N TYR A 155 -7.53 16.57 7.81
CA TYR A 155 -6.90 15.80 8.89
C TYR A 155 -5.50 16.26 9.26
N LEU A 156 -4.76 16.85 8.31
CA LEU A 156 -3.33 17.19 8.49
C LEU A 156 -3.03 18.68 8.30
N ASN A 157 -4.02 19.51 7.97
CA ASN A 157 -3.86 20.93 7.66
C ASN A 157 -2.81 21.19 6.55
N VAL A 158 -2.79 20.33 5.53
CA VAL A 158 -1.88 20.42 4.39
C VAL A 158 -2.66 20.67 3.10
N ASN A 159 -2.40 21.81 2.46
CA ASN A 159 -2.98 22.13 1.15
C ASN A 159 -2.21 21.43 0.02
N ALA A 160 -2.74 20.31 -0.44
CA ALA A 160 -2.20 19.54 -1.56
C ALA A 160 -2.84 19.96 -2.88
N ARG A 161 -2.04 20.10 -3.95
CA ARG A 161 -2.50 20.33 -5.33
C ARG A 161 -2.83 19.04 -6.08
N ASP A 162 -2.24 17.94 -5.63
CA ASP A 162 -2.48 16.59 -6.13
C ASP A 162 -2.11 15.60 -5.02
N ALA A 163 -2.68 14.40 -5.04
CA ALA A 163 -2.45 13.39 -4.02
C ALA A 163 -2.62 11.97 -4.58
N PHE A 164 -1.75 11.07 -4.12
CA PHE A 164 -1.81 9.64 -4.41
C PHE A 164 -1.73 8.86 -3.10
N MET A 165 -2.47 7.76 -3.00
CA MET A 165 -2.27 6.79 -1.94
C MET A 165 -0.99 6.01 -2.24
N LEU A 166 -0.11 5.91 -1.26
CA LEU A 166 1.22 5.28 -1.38
C LEU A 166 1.25 3.90 -0.72
N SER A 167 0.64 3.78 0.46
CA SER A 167 0.60 2.56 1.25
C SER A 167 -0.73 2.48 2.02
N ILE A 168 -1.11 1.28 2.44
CA ILE A 168 -2.25 1.01 3.32
C ILE A 168 -1.84 -0.07 4.31
N ASP A 169 -2.27 0.08 5.56
CA ASP A 169 -2.21 -0.97 6.58
C ASP A 169 -3.44 -0.87 7.50
N ARG A 170 -3.56 -1.80 8.45
CA ARG A 170 -4.70 -1.86 9.38
C ARG A 170 -4.82 -0.64 10.29
N LYS A 171 -3.79 0.20 10.40
CA LYS A 171 -3.75 1.41 11.25
C LYS A 171 -3.94 2.69 10.46
N GLY A 172 -3.99 2.66 9.13
CA GLY A 172 -4.10 3.87 8.33
C GLY A 172 -3.57 3.72 6.91
N PHE A 173 -3.21 4.85 6.32
CA PHE A 173 -2.64 4.88 4.98
C PHE A 173 -1.71 6.08 4.81
N ASP A 174 -0.76 5.93 3.90
CA ASP A 174 0.16 7.01 3.52
C ASP A 174 -0.29 7.67 2.21
N ILE A 175 -0.21 9.00 2.17
CA ILE A 175 -0.52 9.85 1.03
C ILE A 175 0.76 10.51 0.54
N LEU A 176 1.05 10.39 -0.74
CA LEU A 176 2.04 11.23 -1.43
C LEU A 176 1.35 12.49 -1.97
N ALA A 177 1.50 13.60 -1.25
CA ALA A 177 0.84 14.87 -1.54
C ALA A 177 1.79 15.86 -2.24
N LYS A 178 1.30 16.53 -3.28
CA LYS A 178 2.00 17.61 -3.97
C LYS A 178 1.71 18.94 -3.29
N VAL A 179 2.64 19.42 -2.48
CA VAL A 179 2.47 20.62 -1.64
C VAL A 179 3.31 21.80 -2.17
N PRO A 180 2.91 23.06 -1.93
CA PRO A 180 3.76 24.21 -2.19
C PRO A 180 5.10 24.09 -1.46
N SER A 181 6.18 24.39 -2.17
CA SER A 181 7.50 24.67 -1.61
C SER A 181 7.59 26.14 -1.22
N VAL A 182 8.66 26.54 -0.54
CA VAL A 182 8.92 27.95 -0.20
C VAL A 182 8.82 28.80 -1.46
N VAL A 183 8.04 29.89 -1.37
CA VAL A 183 7.79 30.81 -2.48
C VAL A 183 9.13 31.38 -2.93
N ALA A 184 9.50 31.17 -4.19
CA ALA A 184 10.68 31.80 -4.76
C ALA A 184 10.46 33.32 -4.78
N THR A 185 11.54 34.10 -4.68
CA THR A 185 11.51 35.58 -4.63
C THR A 185 10.84 36.24 -5.84
N ASP A 186 10.55 35.49 -6.90
CA ASP A 186 9.87 35.92 -8.12
C ASP A 186 8.33 35.68 -8.12
N GLY A 187 7.77 35.17 -7.01
CA GLY A 187 6.35 34.88 -6.89
C GLY A 187 5.91 33.56 -7.53
N THR A 188 6.83 32.75 -8.08
CA THR A 188 6.50 31.40 -8.52
C THR A 188 6.49 30.41 -7.35
N CYS A 189 5.35 29.75 -7.14
CA CYS A 189 5.22 28.64 -6.20
C CYS A 189 5.77 27.37 -6.84
N ASN A 190 6.96 26.96 -6.41
CA ASN A 190 7.46 25.61 -6.67
C ASN A 190 6.64 24.59 -5.89
N TYR A 191 6.54 23.35 -6.38
CA TYR A 191 5.86 22.26 -5.67
C TYR A 191 6.85 21.16 -5.34
N ARG A 192 6.66 20.54 -4.18
CA ARG A 192 7.38 19.32 -3.78
C ARG A 192 6.39 18.22 -3.43
N TRP A 193 6.83 16.98 -3.59
CA TRP A 193 6.10 15.83 -3.09
C TRP A 193 6.47 15.58 -1.63
N LYS A 194 5.47 15.31 -0.80
CA LYS A 194 5.62 15.04 0.63
C LYS A 194 4.76 13.84 1.00
N GLU A 195 5.36 12.89 1.70
CA GLU A 195 4.64 11.76 2.30
C GLU A 195 3.94 12.21 3.59
N LEU A 196 2.69 11.79 3.76
CA LEU A 196 1.80 12.17 4.85
C LEU A 196 1.09 10.91 5.35
N ARG A 197 1.12 10.66 6.66
CA ARG A 197 0.40 9.55 7.28
C ARG A 197 -0.95 10.00 7.81
N ILE A 198 -2.01 9.28 7.48
CA ILE A 198 -3.29 9.36 8.19
C ILE A 198 -3.46 8.09 9.02
N SER A 199 -3.65 8.25 10.32
CA SER A 199 -3.87 7.16 11.26
C SER A 199 -5.35 7.04 11.60
N PHE A 200 -5.84 5.81 11.62
CA PHE A 200 -7.17 5.47 12.13
C PHE A 200 -7.19 5.52 13.66
N LYS A 201 -8.38 5.78 14.21
CA LYS A 201 -8.60 5.72 15.66
C LYS A 201 -8.56 4.28 16.18
N GLU A 202 -9.04 3.35 15.37
CA GLU A 202 -9.11 1.91 15.66
C GLU A 202 -8.56 1.13 14.47
N GLU A 203 -7.97 -0.04 14.73
CA GLU A 203 -7.46 -0.90 13.66
C GLU A 203 -8.61 -1.47 12.83
N VAL A 204 -8.47 -1.43 11.50
CA VAL A 204 -9.45 -2.04 10.61
C VAL A 204 -9.19 -3.55 10.49
N PRO A 205 -10.17 -4.41 10.76
CA PRO A 205 -9.97 -5.86 10.81
C PRO A 205 -9.88 -6.52 9.43
N ASP A 206 -10.43 -5.88 8.38
CA ASP A 206 -10.47 -6.45 7.04
C ASP A 206 -10.66 -5.37 5.95
N VAL A 207 -10.58 -5.81 4.70
CA VAL A 207 -10.75 -4.94 3.51
C VAL A 207 -12.12 -4.28 3.44
N LYS A 208 -13.18 -4.91 3.98
CA LYS A 208 -14.53 -4.35 3.97
C LYS A 208 -14.63 -3.20 4.96
N ALA A 209 -14.10 -3.37 6.17
CA ALA A 209 -14.02 -2.32 7.17
C ALA A 209 -13.20 -1.13 6.66
N PHE A 210 -12.06 -1.39 6.02
CA PHE A 210 -11.26 -0.35 5.37
C PHE A 210 -12.06 0.43 4.32
N CYS A 211 -12.69 -0.25 3.36
CA CYS A 211 -13.44 0.42 2.29
C CYS A 211 -14.66 1.18 2.81
N ASN A 212 -15.34 0.67 3.84
CA ASN A 212 -16.44 1.39 4.48
C ASN A 212 -15.94 2.65 5.20
N LEU A 213 -14.86 2.53 5.97
CA LEU A 213 -14.24 3.65 6.65
C LEU A 213 -13.77 4.73 5.66
N LEU A 214 -13.20 4.32 4.54
CA LEU A 214 -12.80 5.25 3.47
C LEU A 214 -14.00 6.06 2.95
N VAL A 215 -15.13 5.41 2.68
CA VAL A 215 -16.36 6.09 2.24
C VAL A 215 -16.88 7.04 3.32
N GLU A 216 -16.89 6.62 4.58
CA GLU A 216 -17.30 7.48 5.70
C GLU A 216 -16.41 8.72 5.82
N MET A 217 -15.09 8.55 5.65
CA MET A 217 -14.12 9.66 5.62
C MET A 217 -14.37 10.60 4.43
N GLU A 218 -14.63 10.05 3.23
CA GLU A 218 -14.98 10.83 2.02
C GLU A 218 -16.22 11.71 2.29
N GLU A 219 -17.29 11.13 2.83
CA GLU A 219 -18.52 11.86 3.15
C GLU A 219 -18.33 12.91 4.24
N ALA A 220 -17.61 12.58 5.32
CA ALA A 220 -17.32 13.51 6.41
C ALA A 220 -16.54 14.73 5.91
N THR A 221 -15.52 14.48 5.10
CA THR A 221 -14.67 15.52 4.53
C THR A 221 -15.45 16.45 3.59
N LEU A 222 -16.36 15.91 2.78
CA LEU A 222 -17.25 16.72 1.94
C LEU A 222 -18.18 17.60 2.76
N ARG A 223 -18.74 17.10 3.87
CA ARG A 223 -19.57 17.89 4.78
C ARG A 223 -18.78 19.05 5.40
N ASP A 224 -17.57 18.78 5.87
CA ASP A 224 -16.71 19.79 6.49
C ASP A 224 -16.35 20.89 5.48
N ILE A 225 -15.97 20.54 4.25
CA ILE A 225 -15.64 21.53 3.21
C ILE A 225 -16.84 22.39 2.83
N ASN A 226 -18.03 21.80 2.73
CA ASN A 226 -19.25 22.56 2.46
C ASN A 226 -19.57 23.55 3.59
N SER A 227 -19.24 23.21 4.84
CA SER A 227 -19.38 24.15 5.97
C SER A 227 -18.41 25.35 5.86
N TYR A 228 -17.22 25.15 5.30
CA TYR A 228 -16.25 26.23 5.08
C TYR A 228 -16.60 27.14 3.89
N SER A 229 -17.31 26.63 2.89
CA SER A 229 -17.65 27.39 1.67
C SER A 229 -18.89 28.28 1.80
N GLY A 230 -19.66 28.15 2.89
CA GLY A 230 -20.84 28.98 3.15
C GLY A 230 -21.99 28.79 2.15
N LEU A 231 -21.93 27.75 1.31
CA LEU A 231 -22.98 27.37 0.36
C LEU A 231 -23.84 26.26 0.99
N GLY A 232 -24.66 26.65 1.97
CA GLY A 232 -25.75 25.87 2.52
C GLY A 232 -27.09 26.39 2.06
#